data_AF-A0A165QMR1-F1
#
_entry.id   AF-A0A165QMR1-F1
#
_cell.length_a   1.000
_cell.length_b   1.000
_cell.length_c   1.000
_cell.angle_alpha   90.00
_cell.angle_beta   90.00
_cell.angle_gamma   90.00
#
_symmetry.space_group_name_H-M   'P 1'
#
loop_
_entity.id
_entity.type
_entity.pdbx_description
1 polymer ?
#
loop_
_entity_poly.entity_id
_entity_poly.type
_entity_poly.pdbx_seq_one_letter_code
_entity_poly.pdbx_strand_id
1 'polypeptide(L)'
;MNTGIDCLPAELLLKIARYLSVQTLRSLKISSRYLNNVISEPSNEWTVYHNAALYHEYALSDSMTISEAKLSNGRYPVQDPKCVDWKEYCRQCFILDKNWSVDEERGLLFASSKGDTDTAAISVISVTTGELLWQTPSADGSKGSLAPQELYAQLSVGFSP
;
A
#
# COMPACT_ATOMS: atom_id res chain seq x y z
N MET A 1 -13.72 20.49 -34.25
CA MET A 1 -13.40 21.35 -33.09
C MET A 1 -12.87 20.43 -32.00
N ASN A 2 -11.64 20.65 -31.52
CA ASN A 2 -11.10 19.87 -30.41
C ASN A 2 -11.69 20.44 -29.11
N THR A 3 -12.74 19.82 -28.59
CA THR A 3 -13.41 20.19 -27.32
C THR A 3 -12.99 19.25 -26.18
N GLY A 4 -11.71 18.87 -26.16
CA GLY A 4 -11.16 17.88 -25.23
C GLY A 4 -10.47 18.51 -24.03
N ILE A 5 -10.24 17.69 -23.00
CA ILE A 5 -9.47 18.05 -21.80
C ILE A 5 -8.05 18.56 -22.13
N ASP A 6 -7.51 18.18 -23.29
CA ASP A 6 -6.19 18.59 -23.77
C ASP A 6 -6.10 20.07 -24.19
N CYS A 7 -7.21 20.80 -24.21
CA CYS A 7 -7.24 22.25 -24.47
C CYS A 7 -7.31 23.10 -23.19
N LEU A 8 -7.39 22.47 -22.02
CA LEU A 8 -7.40 23.18 -20.74
C LEU A 8 -5.99 23.65 -20.37
N PRO A 9 -5.86 24.85 -19.78
CA PRO A 9 -4.63 25.26 -19.11
C PRO A 9 -4.18 24.26 -18.04
N ALA A 10 -2.87 24.13 -17.86
CA ALA A 10 -2.27 23.18 -16.92
C ALA A 10 -2.80 23.38 -15.49
N GLU A 11 -3.05 24.61 -15.08
CA GLU A 11 -3.55 24.96 -13.75
C GLU A 11 -4.95 24.37 -13.49
N LEU A 12 -5.82 24.35 -14.50
CA LEU A 12 -7.15 23.75 -14.38
C LEU A 12 -7.06 22.23 -14.30
N LEU A 13 -6.13 21.63 -15.06
CA LEU A 13 -5.87 20.20 -15.00
C LEU A 13 -5.35 19.78 -13.63
N LEU A 14 -4.46 20.56 -13.02
CA LEU A 14 -3.97 20.29 -11.67
C LEU A 14 -5.07 20.42 -10.61
N LYS A 15 -5.97 21.40 -10.77
CA LYS A 15 -7.16 21.52 -9.91
C LYS A 15 -8.10 20.33 -10.03
N ILE A 16 -8.28 19.79 -11.24
CA ILE A 16 -9.06 18.56 -11.45
C ILE A 16 -8.32 17.37 -10.84
N ALA A 17 -7.00 17.27 -11.04
CA ALA A 17 -6.15 16.20 -10.55
C ALA A 17 -6.19 16.05 -9.01
N ARG A 18 -6.49 17.13 -8.28
CA ARG A 18 -6.71 17.09 -6.83
C ARG A 18 -7.79 16.11 -6.39
N TYR A 19 -8.80 15.87 -7.23
CA TYR A 19 -9.92 14.99 -6.92
C TYR A 19 -9.78 13.61 -7.56
N LEU A 20 -8.58 13.28 -8.06
CA LEU A 20 -8.35 12.02 -8.74
C LEU A 20 -7.57 11.06 -7.85
N SER A 21 -7.98 9.80 -7.89
CA SER A 21 -7.23 8.71 -7.30
C SER A 21 -5.94 8.43 -8.08
N VAL A 22 -4.96 7.83 -7.41
CA VAL A 22 -3.68 7.37 -8.00
C VAL A 22 -3.90 6.50 -9.26
N GLN A 23 -4.94 5.65 -9.25
CA GLN A 23 -5.26 4.78 -10.38
C GLN A 23 -5.75 5.58 -11.58
N THR A 24 -6.64 6.56 -11.36
CA THR A 24 -7.14 7.44 -12.42
C THR A 24 -6.03 8.30 -12.99
N LEU A 25 -5.13 8.82 -12.14
CA LEU A 25 -3.94 9.55 -12.58
C LEU A 25 -3.06 8.70 -13.48
N ARG A 26 -2.82 7.43 -13.11
CA ARG A 26 -2.06 6.49 -13.96
C ARG A 26 -2.74 6.28 -15.31
N SER A 27 -4.05 6.06 -15.33
CA SER A 27 -4.81 5.89 -16.58
C SER A 27 -4.72 7.13 -17.46
N LEU A 28 -4.84 8.33 -16.88
CA LEU A 28 -4.72 9.60 -17.61
C LEU A 28 -3.33 9.80 -18.23
N LYS A 29 -2.27 9.46 -17.49
CA LYS A 29 -0.90 9.51 -18.02
C LYS A 29 -0.70 8.59 -19.21
N ILE A 30 -1.36 7.44 -19.23
CA ILE A 30 -1.24 6.48 -20.34
C ILE A 30 -2.11 6.92 -21.54
N SER A 31 -3.25 7.56 -21.30
CA SER A 31 -4.21 7.93 -22.35
C SER A 31 -3.82 9.17 -23.17
N SER A 32 -3.07 10.13 -22.59
CA SER A 32 -2.69 11.37 -23.28
C SER A 32 -1.24 11.76 -23.01
N ARG A 33 -0.47 11.99 -24.08
CA ARG A 33 0.91 12.50 -23.99
C ARG A 33 0.97 13.89 -23.36
N TYR A 34 -0.04 14.73 -23.63
CA TYR A 34 -0.11 16.07 -23.06
C TYR A 34 -0.29 16.00 -21.55
N LEU A 35 -1.27 15.22 -21.06
CA LEU A 35 -1.49 15.04 -19.63
C LEU A 35 -0.28 14.39 -18.94
N ASN A 36 0.36 13.41 -19.60
CA ASN A 36 1.59 12.82 -19.08
C ASN A 36 2.69 13.87 -18.87
N ASN A 37 2.87 14.77 -19.83
CA ASN A 37 3.88 15.83 -19.74
C ASN A 37 3.53 16.78 -18.60
N VAL A 38 2.29 17.30 -18.54
CA VAL A 38 1.84 18.21 -17.48
C VAL A 38 2.00 17.61 -16.09
N ILE A 39 1.67 16.32 -15.90
CA ILE A 39 1.77 15.64 -14.60
C ILE A 39 3.22 15.29 -14.26
N SER A 40 4.06 14.99 -15.24
CA SER A 40 5.46 14.57 -15.00
C SER A 40 6.42 15.74 -14.83
N GLU A 41 5.97 16.98 -15.02
CA GLU A 41 6.75 18.16 -14.64
C GLU A 41 7.04 18.13 -13.12
N PRO A 42 8.29 18.31 -12.68
CA PRO A 42 8.68 18.13 -11.27
C PRO A 42 7.88 18.94 -10.26
N SER A 43 7.51 20.19 -10.60
CA SER A 43 6.69 21.05 -9.75
C SER A 43 5.26 20.53 -9.58
N ASN A 44 4.74 19.88 -10.62
CA ASN A 44 3.38 19.41 -10.69
C ASN A 44 3.25 18.01 -10.11
N GLU A 45 4.24 17.15 -10.36
CA GLU A 45 4.23 15.76 -9.91
C GLU A 45 4.11 15.68 -8.39
N TRP A 46 4.89 16.48 -7.65
CA TRP A 46 4.80 16.56 -6.19
C TRP A 46 3.38 16.91 -5.73
N THR A 47 2.80 17.96 -6.31
CA THR A 47 1.46 18.46 -5.94
C THR A 47 0.37 17.46 -6.26
N VAL A 48 0.43 16.82 -7.44
CA VAL A 48 -0.57 15.85 -7.88
C VAL A 48 -0.58 14.62 -6.97
N TYR A 49 0.60 14.06 -6.66
CA TYR A 49 0.68 12.88 -5.80
C TYR A 49 0.45 13.20 -4.32
N HIS A 50 0.79 14.39 -3.85
CA HIS A 50 0.40 14.85 -2.50
C HIS A 50 -1.13 14.92 -2.37
N ASN A 51 -1.82 15.53 -3.34
CA ASN A 51 -3.28 15.56 -3.34
C ASN A 51 -3.90 14.16 -3.45
N ALA A 52 -3.30 13.27 -4.24
CA ALA A 52 -3.74 11.88 -4.33
C ALA A 52 -3.55 11.14 -2.99
N ALA A 53 -2.49 11.45 -2.24
CA ALA A 53 -2.28 10.93 -0.88
C ALA A 53 -3.37 11.42 0.08
N LEU A 54 -3.78 12.68 -0.01
CA LEU A 54 -4.90 13.23 0.77
C LEU A 54 -6.23 12.56 0.39
N TYR A 55 -6.48 12.36 -0.90
CA TYR A 55 -7.70 11.71 -1.40
C TYR A 55 -7.88 10.29 -0.84
N HIS A 56 -6.78 9.54 -0.72
CA HIS A 56 -6.78 8.18 -0.16
C HIS A 56 -6.56 8.12 1.36
N GLU A 57 -6.52 9.28 2.04
CA GLU A 57 -6.22 9.37 3.48
C GLU A 57 -4.85 8.77 3.88
N TYR A 58 -3.91 8.69 2.93
CA TYR A 58 -2.52 8.34 3.20
C TYR A 58 -1.78 9.49 3.88
N ALA A 59 -2.17 10.73 3.59
CA ALA A 59 -1.72 11.92 4.31
C ALA A 59 -2.91 12.52 5.07
N LEU A 60 -2.67 12.98 6.31
CA LEU A 60 -3.73 13.49 7.20
C LEU A 60 -3.98 15.00 7.04
N SER A 61 -3.03 15.73 6.45
CA SER A 61 -3.11 17.19 6.30
C SER A 61 -2.39 17.67 5.05
N ASP A 62 -2.91 18.75 4.46
CA ASP A 62 -2.36 19.39 3.26
C ASP A 62 -0.96 20.00 3.48
N SER A 63 -0.64 20.39 4.72
CA SER A 63 0.68 20.95 5.06
C SER A 63 1.73 19.90 5.42
N MET A 64 1.36 18.61 5.39
CA MET A 64 2.21 17.53 5.87
C MET A 64 3.34 17.24 4.88
N THR A 65 4.52 16.94 5.40
CA THR A 65 5.65 16.42 4.61
C THR A 65 5.61 14.89 4.52
N ILE A 66 6.32 14.30 3.55
CA ILE A 66 6.39 12.84 3.39
C ILE A 66 6.92 12.17 4.65
N SER A 67 7.96 12.74 5.27
CA SER A 67 8.56 12.21 6.49
C SER A 67 7.55 12.19 7.65
N GLU A 68 6.75 13.25 7.79
CA GLU A 68 5.68 13.31 8.79
C GLU A 68 4.55 12.34 8.48
N ALA A 69 4.17 12.17 7.21
CA ALA A 69 3.16 11.20 6.80
C ALA A 69 3.59 9.77 7.15
N LYS A 70 4.84 9.40 6.88
CA LYS A 70 5.39 8.09 7.26
C LYS A 70 5.39 7.83 8.76
N LEU A 71 5.61 8.86 9.58
CA LEU A 71 5.67 8.73 11.04
C LEU A 71 4.29 8.77 11.69
N SER A 72 3.40 9.62 11.18
CA SER A 72 2.05 9.83 11.75
C SER A 72 1.05 8.78 11.31
N ASN A 73 1.23 8.19 10.12
CA ASN A 73 0.30 7.23 9.58
C ASN A 73 0.60 5.81 10.07
N GLY A 74 0.13 5.50 11.28
CA GLY A 74 0.27 4.17 11.88
C GLY A 74 -0.43 3.04 11.11
N ARG A 75 -1.37 3.38 10.20
CA ARG A 75 -2.02 2.40 9.32
C ARG A 75 -1.02 1.87 8.30
N TYR A 76 -0.22 2.74 7.67
CA TYR A 76 0.71 2.36 6.60
C TYR A 76 2.18 2.45 7.08
N PRO A 77 2.81 1.34 7.51
CA PRO A 77 4.17 1.33 8.03
C PRO A 77 5.24 1.42 6.92
N VAL A 78 5.20 2.48 6.11
CA VAL A 78 6.15 2.72 5.02
C VAL A 78 7.43 3.35 5.58
N GLN A 79 8.39 2.49 5.98
CA GLN A 79 9.69 2.93 6.52
C GLN A 79 10.82 2.93 5.49
N ASP A 80 10.53 2.66 4.21
CA ASP A 80 11.56 2.59 3.18
C ASP A 80 12.30 3.95 3.04
N PRO A 81 13.62 3.99 3.30
CA PRO A 81 14.42 5.21 3.14
C PRO A 81 14.50 5.68 1.68
N LYS A 82 14.21 4.80 0.70
CA LYS A 82 14.18 5.16 -0.73
C LYS A 82 12.90 5.87 -1.15
N CYS A 83 11.86 5.83 -0.32
CA CYS A 83 10.60 6.51 -0.59
C CYS A 83 10.74 8.02 -0.31
N VAL A 84 11.36 8.75 -1.23
CA VAL A 84 11.67 10.19 -1.06
C VAL A 84 10.58 11.12 -1.63
N ASP A 85 9.67 10.60 -2.43
CA ASP A 85 8.60 11.36 -3.08
C ASP A 85 7.19 10.82 -2.76
N TRP A 86 6.18 11.66 -2.97
CA TRP A 86 4.77 11.31 -2.71
C TRP A 86 4.25 10.21 -3.63
N LYS A 87 4.81 10.10 -4.83
CA LYS A 87 4.42 9.11 -5.82
C LYS A 87 4.75 7.71 -5.35
N GLU A 88 5.98 7.51 -4.89
CA GLU A 88 6.46 6.25 -4.34
C GLU A 88 5.74 5.94 -3.03
N TYR A 89 5.50 6.95 -2.18
CA TYR A 89 4.71 6.77 -0.96
C TYR A 89 3.29 6.27 -1.26
N CYS A 90 2.59 6.93 -2.17
CA CYS A 90 1.26 6.51 -2.64
C CYS A 90 1.30 5.10 -3.23
N ARG A 91 2.35 4.75 -3.99
CA ARG A 91 2.51 3.42 -4.58
C ARG A 91 2.63 2.35 -3.50
N GLN A 92 3.45 2.57 -2.47
CA GLN A 92 3.62 1.61 -1.37
C GLN A 92 2.35 1.48 -0.53
N CYS A 93 1.69 2.58 -0.19
CA CYS A 93 0.41 2.55 0.53
C CYS A 93 -0.67 1.79 -0.27
N PHE A 94 -0.76 2.03 -1.58
CA PHE A 94 -1.71 1.31 -2.43
C PHE A 94 -1.43 -0.20 -2.52
N ILE A 95 -0.16 -0.61 -2.50
CA ILE A 95 0.20 -2.04 -2.45
C ILE A 95 -0.25 -2.65 -1.12
N LEU A 96 -0.06 -1.93 -0.01
CA LEU A 96 -0.52 -2.39 1.30
C LEU A 96 -2.04 -2.54 1.34
N ASP A 97 -2.80 -1.56 0.83
CA ASP A 97 -4.26 -1.66 0.72
C ASP A 97 -4.69 -2.90 -0.06
N LYS A 98 -4.04 -3.15 -1.19
CA LYS A 98 -4.34 -4.32 -2.01
C LYS A 98 -4.01 -5.61 -1.28
N ASN A 99 -2.88 -5.67 -0.58
CA ASN A 99 -2.47 -6.86 0.16
C ASN A 99 -3.41 -7.14 1.33
N TRP A 100 -3.82 -6.11 2.09
CA TRP A 100 -4.79 -6.28 3.17
C TRP A 100 -6.15 -6.74 2.67
N SER A 101 -6.63 -6.21 1.55
CA SER A 101 -7.87 -6.71 0.94
C SER A 101 -7.78 -8.20 0.58
N VAL A 102 -6.60 -8.68 0.14
CA VAL A 102 -6.37 -10.10 -0.15
C VAL A 102 -6.26 -10.93 1.13
N ASP A 103 -5.65 -10.39 2.18
CA ASP A 103 -5.52 -11.09 3.47
C ASP A 103 -6.84 -11.19 4.23
N GLU A 104 -7.73 -10.18 4.12
CA GLU A 104 -9.11 -10.24 4.61
C GLU A 104 -9.91 -11.36 3.90
N GLU A 105 -9.80 -11.46 2.58
CA GLU A 105 -10.43 -12.53 1.80
C GLU A 105 -9.87 -13.92 2.16
N ARG A 106 -8.57 -14.00 2.44
CA ARG A 106 -7.92 -15.25 2.89
C ARG A 106 -8.18 -15.56 4.35
N GLY A 107 -8.67 -14.58 5.12
CA GLY A 107 -8.87 -14.68 6.55
C GLY A 107 -7.58 -15.08 7.27
N LEU A 108 -6.47 -14.36 7.08
CA LEU A 108 -5.20 -14.64 7.76
C LEU A 108 -4.80 -13.48 8.68
N LEU A 109 -4.40 -13.82 9.90
CA LEU A 109 -3.92 -12.90 10.93
C LEU A 109 -2.46 -13.21 11.24
N PHE A 110 -1.58 -12.24 11.05
CA PHE A 110 -0.17 -12.33 11.44
C PHE A 110 0.02 -11.61 12.77
N ALA A 111 0.37 -12.34 13.82
CA ALA A 111 0.62 -11.79 15.14
C ALA A 111 2.09 -11.99 15.53
N SER A 112 2.74 -10.91 15.94
CA SER A 112 4.08 -10.95 16.53
C SER A 112 3.95 -10.82 18.04
N SER A 113 4.39 -11.84 18.78
CA SER A 113 4.48 -11.80 20.24
C SER A 113 5.94 -11.73 20.65
N LYS A 114 6.30 -10.73 21.46
CA LYS A 114 7.58 -10.73 22.15
C LYS A 114 7.43 -11.63 23.39
N GLY A 115 8.08 -12.79 23.38
CA GLY A 115 8.10 -13.68 24.54
C GLY A 115 8.84 -13.04 25.72
N ASP A 116 8.71 -13.67 26.90
CA ASP A 116 9.46 -13.32 28.12
C ASP A 116 10.98 -13.56 27.94
N THR A 117 11.34 -14.40 26.98
CA THR A 117 12.67 -14.49 26.38
C THR A 117 12.70 -13.58 25.15
N ASP A 118 13.80 -12.86 24.92
CA ASP A 118 14.01 -11.80 23.91
C ASP A 118 13.87 -12.24 22.43
N THR A 119 13.25 -13.39 22.19
CA THR A 119 12.91 -13.97 20.90
C THR A 119 11.49 -13.57 20.50
N ALA A 120 11.39 -12.76 19.45
CA ALA A 120 10.12 -12.44 18.82
C ALA A 120 9.61 -13.68 18.07
N ALA A 121 8.42 -14.16 18.43
CA ALA A 121 7.74 -15.22 17.70
C ALA A 121 6.67 -14.63 16.78
N ILE A 122 6.69 -15.01 15.50
CA ILE A 122 5.64 -14.68 14.53
C ILE A 122 4.70 -15.87 14.43
N SER A 123 3.41 -15.64 14.59
CA SER A 123 2.34 -16.62 14.43
C SER A 123 1.40 -16.21 13.30
N VAL A 124 0.92 -17.19 12.53
CA VAL A 124 -0.09 -17.03 11.49
C VAL A 124 -1.32 -17.79 11.94
N ILE A 125 -2.45 -17.10 12.05
CA ILE A 125 -3.71 -17.64 12.54
C ILE A 125 -4.75 -17.46 11.45
N SER A 126 -5.58 -18.47 11.23
CA SER A 126 -6.78 -18.33 10.40
C SER A 126 -7.81 -17.48 11.15
N VAL A 127 -8.20 -16.34 10.58
CA VAL A 127 -9.25 -15.45 11.07
C VAL A 127 -10.62 -16.15 11.04
N THR A 128 -10.85 -17.04 10.07
CA THR A 128 -12.14 -17.71 9.89
C THR A 128 -12.35 -18.85 10.88
N THR A 129 -11.29 -19.58 11.24
CA THR A 129 -11.37 -20.73 12.16
C THR A 129 -10.76 -20.47 13.53
N GLY A 130 -10.00 -19.39 13.70
CA GLY A 130 -9.22 -19.10 14.90
C GLY A 130 -8.01 -20.03 15.09
N GLU A 131 -7.68 -20.87 14.11
CA GLU A 131 -6.65 -21.90 14.23
C GLU A 131 -5.26 -21.35 13.95
N LEU A 132 -4.28 -21.70 14.78
CA LEU A 132 -2.86 -21.41 14.54
C LEU A 132 -2.36 -22.25 13.37
N LEU A 133 -2.13 -21.60 12.23
CA LEU A 133 -1.63 -22.24 11.01
C LEU A 133 -0.11 -22.42 11.05
N TRP A 134 0.60 -21.47 11.67
CA TRP A 134 2.05 -21.48 11.70
C TRP A 134 2.63 -20.64 12.83
N GLN A 135 3.81 -21.01 13.31
CA GLN A 135 4.59 -20.16 14.22
C GLN A 135 6.08 -20.33 13.94
N THR A 136 6.85 -19.24 14.05
CA THR A 136 8.32 -19.32 14.02
C THR A 136 8.79 -20.25 15.12
N PRO A 137 9.74 -21.16 14.84
CA PRO A 137 10.28 -22.04 15.87
C PRO A 137 10.87 -21.20 17.00
N SER A 138 10.36 -21.41 18.21
CA SER A 138 10.99 -20.91 19.44
C SER A 138 12.40 -21.49 19.52
N ALA A 139 13.34 -20.75 20.10
CA ALA A 139 14.73 -21.20 20.27
C ALA A 139 14.83 -22.56 21.01
N ASP A 140 13.80 -22.92 21.77
CA ASP A 140 13.60 -24.27 22.27
C ASP A 140 12.79 -25.09 21.26
N GLY A 141 13.49 -25.93 20.49
CA GLY A 141 13.01 -26.77 19.38
C GLY A 141 11.88 -27.76 19.72
N SER A 142 10.76 -27.26 20.20
CA SER A 142 9.52 -27.98 20.43
C SER A 142 8.76 -28.08 19.11
N LYS A 143 8.63 -29.32 18.66
CA LYS A 143 8.03 -29.74 17.40
C LYS A 143 6.57 -29.30 17.33
N GLY A 144 6.25 -28.45 16.35
CA GLY A 144 4.86 -28.08 16.06
C GLY A 144 4.70 -27.15 14.86
N SER A 145 5.58 -27.20 13.87
CA SER A 145 5.49 -26.31 12.69
C SER A 145 5.51 -27.12 11.41
N LEU A 146 4.47 -26.94 10.59
CA LEU A 146 4.50 -27.25 9.16
C LEU A 146 5.66 -26.48 8.51
N ALA A 147 6.33 -27.10 7.54
CA ALA A 147 7.38 -26.42 6.80
C ALA A 147 6.77 -25.26 5.99
N PRO A 148 7.49 -24.15 5.74
CA PRO A 148 6.97 -23.02 4.94
C PRO A 148 6.40 -23.44 3.57
N GLN A 149 6.93 -24.53 2.99
CA GLN A 149 6.45 -25.11 1.73
C GLN A 149 5.07 -25.79 1.86
N GLU A 150 4.76 -26.39 3.01
CA GLU A 150 3.47 -27.02 3.28
C GLU A 150 2.38 -25.97 3.56
N LEU A 151 2.75 -24.81 4.13
CA LEU A 151 1.86 -23.67 4.29
C LEU A 151 1.37 -23.13 2.93
N TYR A 152 2.29 -22.99 1.97
CA TYR A 152 1.95 -22.59 0.60
C TYR A 152 1.02 -23.59 -0.09
N ALA A 153 1.20 -24.89 0.17
CA ALA A 153 0.33 -25.93 -0.36
C ALA A 153 -1.09 -25.85 0.25
N GLN A 154 -1.23 -25.67 1.56
CA GLN A 154 -2.55 -25.53 2.19
C GLN A 154 -3.28 -24.24 1.77
N LEU A 155 -2.55 -23.14 1.61
CA LEU A 155 -3.11 -21.87 1.12
C LEU A 155 -3.52 -21.90 -0.36
N SER A 156 -3.00 -22.84 -1.15
CA SER A 156 -3.36 -23.00 -2.57
C SER A 156 -4.46 -24.02 -2.83
N VAL A 157 -4.75 -24.91 -1.88
CA VAL A 157 -5.80 -25.94 -2.03
C VAL A 157 -7.20 -25.40 -1.71
N GLY A 158 -7.32 -24.29 -0.97
CA GLY A 158 -8.60 -23.66 -0.61
C GLY A 158 -9.27 -22.79 -1.68
N PHE A 159 -8.61 -22.55 -2.82
CA PHE A 159 -9.13 -21.68 -3.88
C PHE A 159 -8.99 -22.34 -5.26
N SER A 160 -10.00 -23.12 -5.66
CA SER A 160 -10.37 -23.21 -7.08
C SER A 160 -11.36 -22.08 -7.39
N PRO A 161 -11.29 -21.50 -8.61
CA PRO A 161 -12.16 -20.41 -9.04
C PRO A 161 -13.65 -20.79 -9.02
#